data_AF-A0A2A4CUH6-F1
#
_entry.id   AF-A0A2A4CUH6-F1
#
_cell.length_a   1.000
_cell.length_b   1.000
_cell.length_c   1.000
_cell.angle_alpha   90.00
_cell.angle_beta   90.00
_cell.angle_gamma   90.00
#
_symmetry.space_group_name_H-M   'P 1'
#
loop_
_entity.id
_entity.type
_entity.pdbx_description
1 polymer ?
#
loop_
_entity_poly.entity_id
_entity_poly.type
_entity_poly.pdbx_seq_one_letter_code
_entity_poly.pdbx_strand_id
1 'polypeptide(L)'
;MTRSKLTKKRARLLAELEHLVGKNCYNGNIQNWGPGGVYEGKGRDFRYPLTMIDESGEKRRRKYPAATDVSPQMLATGYYAFGANRLHIIEALDDVLRHLETHHGLKL
;
A
#
# COMPACT_ATOMS: atom_id res chain seq x y z
N MET A 1 -9.85 17.55 12.54
CA MET A 1 -9.97 17.59 11.06
C MET A 1 -10.88 16.46 10.63
N THR A 2 -12.07 16.77 10.13
CA THR A 2 -13.03 15.80 9.61
C THR A 2 -12.45 15.16 8.36
N ARG A 3 -11.96 13.90 8.46
CA ARG A 3 -11.59 13.11 7.28
C ARG A 3 -12.81 13.04 6.37
N SER A 4 -12.74 13.65 5.18
CA SER A 4 -13.82 13.48 4.20
C SER A 4 -13.91 11.98 3.89
N LYS A 5 -15.14 11.45 3.79
CA LYS A 5 -15.36 10.04 3.46
C LYS A 5 -14.74 9.78 2.09
N LEU A 6 -13.76 8.87 2.01
CA LEU A 6 -13.23 8.41 0.74
C LEU A 6 -14.36 7.87 -0.13
N THR A 7 -14.45 8.38 -1.35
CA THR A 7 -15.36 7.83 -2.34
C THR A 7 -14.93 6.41 -2.72
N LYS A 8 -15.87 5.56 -3.15
CA LYS A 8 -15.55 4.20 -3.61
C LYS A 8 -14.51 4.20 -4.76
N LYS A 9 -14.62 5.17 -5.67
CA LYS A 9 -13.68 5.34 -6.80
C LYS A 9 -12.26 5.65 -6.29
N ARG A 10 -12.13 6.60 -5.36
CA ARG A 10 -10.82 6.98 -4.79
C ARG A 10 -10.22 5.85 -3.96
N ALA A 11 -11.03 5.16 -3.17
CA ALA A 11 -10.59 3.99 -2.41
C ALA A 11 -10.03 2.89 -3.32
N ARG A 12 -10.74 2.55 -4.41
CA ARG A 12 -10.27 1.56 -5.38
C ARG A 12 -8.93 1.96 -5.99
N LEU A 13 -8.78 3.22 -6.43
CA LEU A 13 -7.53 3.73 -6.97
C LEU A 13 -6.39 3.62 -5.95
N LEU A 14 -6.62 4.00 -4.70
CA LEU A 14 -5.60 3.91 -3.65
C LEU A 14 -5.19 2.47 -3.36
N ALA A 15 -6.12 1.50 -3.40
CA ALA A 15 -5.78 0.09 -3.25
C ALA A 15 -4.92 -0.42 -4.42
N GLU A 16 -5.17 0.04 -5.64
CA GLU A 16 -4.37 -0.29 -6.82
C GLU A 16 -2.97 0.35 -6.74
N LEU A 17 -2.89 1.61 -6.32
CA LEU A 17 -1.63 2.33 -6.12
C LEU A 17 -0.79 1.73 -4.98
N GLU A 18 -1.41 1.37 -3.85
CA GLU A 18 -0.74 0.63 -2.77
C GLU A 18 -0.12 -0.65 -3.31
N HIS A 19 -0.87 -1.41 -4.11
CA HIS A 19 -0.38 -2.65 -4.67
C HIS A 19 0.79 -2.44 -5.62
N LEU A 20 0.75 -1.36 -6.41
CA LEU A 20 1.83 -0.96 -7.32
C LEU A 20 3.09 -0.52 -6.57
N VAL A 21 2.96 0.17 -5.44
CA VAL A 21 4.09 0.55 -4.59
C VAL A 21 4.62 -0.66 -3.82
N GLY A 22 3.74 -1.44 -3.19
CA GLY A 22 4.09 -2.56 -2.33
C GLY A 22 4.82 -3.71 -3.04
N LYS A 23 4.54 -3.93 -4.33
CA LYS A 23 5.29 -4.90 -5.16
C LYS A 23 6.74 -4.47 -5.46
N ASN A 24 7.13 -3.24 -5.09
CA ASN A 24 8.50 -2.75 -5.22
C ASN A 24 9.24 -2.73 -3.86
N CYS A 25 8.73 -3.45 -2.86
CA CYS A 25 9.43 -3.66 -1.59
C CYS A 25 10.38 -4.86 -1.69
N TYR A 26 11.67 -4.63 -1.45
CA TYR A 26 12.72 -5.64 -1.52
C TYR A 26 13.48 -5.76 -0.20
N ASN A 27 13.98 -6.95 0.11
CA ASN A 27 14.91 -7.15 1.21
C ASN A 27 16.32 -7.38 0.65
N GLY A 28 17.16 -6.33 0.72
CA GLY A 28 18.54 -6.36 0.22
C GLY A 28 19.50 -7.28 1.01
N ASN A 29 19.13 -7.68 2.23
CA ASN A 29 19.91 -8.66 3.01
C ASN A 29 19.65 -10.10 2.55
N ILE A 30 18.62 -10.34 1.73
CA ILE A 30 18.40 -11.60 1.06
C ILE A 30 19.14 -11.54 -0.28
N GLN A 31 20.44 -11.80 -0.27
CA GLN A 31 21.21 -12.03 -1.50
C GLN A 31 20.63 -13.26 -2.20
N ASN A 32 20.03 -13.07 -3.38
CA ASN A 32 19.64 -14.17 -4.24
C ASN A 32 20.58 -14.25 -5.45
N TRP A 33 21.02 -15.46 -5.72
CA TRP A 33 21.52 -15.88 -7.02
C TRP A 33 20.35 -16.55 -7.75
N GLY A 34 19.98 -16.01 -8.90
CA GLY A 34 18.97 -16.61 -9.77
C GLY A 34 19.47 -17.91 -10.43
N PRO A 35 18.60 -18.65 -11.12
CA PRO A 35 18.99 -19.81 -11.91
C PRO A 35 20.14 -19.45 -12.87
N GLY A 36 21.22 -20.23 -12.87
CA GLY A 36 22.41 -19.94 -13.69
C GLY A 36 23.38 -18.89 -13.13
N GLY A 37 23.26 -18.52 -11.85
CA GLY A 37 24.23 -17.62 -11.21
C GLY A 37 24.05 -16.15 -11.57
N VAL A 38 22.85 -15.75 -12.03
CA VAL A 38 22.52 -14.35 -12.27
C VAL A 38 22.41 -13.64 -10.93
N TYR A 39 23.18 -12.57 -10.74
CA TYR A 39 23.11 -11.75 -9.54
C TYR A 39 21.83 -10.91 -9.54
N GLU A 40 20.89 -11.23 -8.64
CA GLU A 40 19.68 -10.43 -8.42
C GLU A 40 19.94 -9.40 -7.32
N GLY A 41 20.76 -8.39 -7.62
CA GLY A 41 21.27 -7.42 -6.64
C GLY A 41 20.24 -6.55 -5.92
N LYS A 42 18.96 -6.59 -6.34
CA LYS A 42 17.85 -5.95 -5.62
C LYS A 42 17.36 -6.76 -4.41
N GLY A 43 17.78 -8.02 -4.29
CA GLY A 43 17.29 -8.97 -3.29
C GLY A 43 15.97 -9.65 -3.69
N ARG A 44 15.38 -10.45 -2.79
CA ARG A 44 14.08 -11.10 -3.06
C ARG A 44 12.94 -10.09 -2.97
N ASP A 45 11.91 -10.26 -3.81
CA ASP A 45 10.59 -9.65 -3.57
C ASP A 45 10.15 -9.99 -2.15
N PHE A 46 9.98 -8.95 -1.34
CA PHE A 46 9.48 -9.07 0.02
C PHE A 46 8.41 -8.03 0.23
N ARG A 47 7.23 -8.30 -0.35
CA ARG A 47 6.06 -7.48 -0.06
C ARG A 47 5.59 -7.66 1.38
N TYR A 48 5.57 -6.54 2.11
CA TYR A 48 4.89 -6.43 3.39
C TYR A 48 3.38 -6.52 3.19
N PRO A 49 2.66 -7.26 4.05
CA PRO A 49 1.20 -7.29 3.98
C PRO A 49 0.63 -5.92 4.35
N LEU A 50 -0.34 -5.46 3.58
CA LEU A 50 -1.21 -4.36 3.97
C LEU A 50 -2.04 -4.83 5.16
N THR A 51 -1.89 -4.16 6.30
CA THR A 51 -2.70 -4.41 7.50
C THR A 51 -3.82 -3.39 7.55
N MET A 52 -5.06 -3.87 7.64
CA MET A 52 -6.28 -3.08 7.73
C MET A 52 -7.03 -3.49 9.00
N ILE A 53 -7.86 -2.59 9.49
CA ILE A 53 -8.74 -2.81 10.64
C ILE A 53 -10.17 -2.76 10.10
N ASP A 54 -10.92 -3.83 10.31
CA ASP A 54 -12.33 -3.88 9.91
C ASP A 54 -13.24 -3.19 10.93
N GLU A 55 -14.55 -3.22 10.68
CA GLU A 55 -15.55 -2.54 11.50
C GLU A 55 -15.69 -3.14 12.91
N SER A 56 -15.29 -4.41 13.11
CA SER A 56 -15.27 -5.05 14.43
C SER A 56 -13.95 -4.81 15.18
N GLY A 57 -12.98 -4.12 14.56
CA GLY A 57 -11.67 -3.86 15.15
C GLY A 57 -10.65 -4.99 14.93
N GLU A 58 -11.00 -6.01 14.15
CA GLU A 58 -10.12 -7.12 13.82
C GLU A 58 -9.10 -6.72 12.74
N LYS A 59 -7.87 -7.23 12.88
CA LYS A 59 -6.80 -6.96 11.92
C LYS A 59 -6.87 -7.93 10.75
N ARG A 60 -7.08 -7.39 9.55
CA ARG A 60 -7.01 -8.14 8.30
C ARG A 60 -5.71 -7.81 7.57
N ARG A 61 -4.94 -8.85 7.22
CA ARG A 61 -3.67 -8.71 6.50
C ARG A 61 -3.83 -9.23 5.09
N ARG A 62 -3.36 -8.48 4.09
CA ARG A 62 -3.42 -8.88 2.68
C ARG A 62 -2.14 -8.55 1.94
N LYS A 63 -1.62 -9.53 1.19
CA LYS A 63 -0.48 -9.34 0.26
C LYS A 63 -0.93 -9.32 -1.21
N TYR A 64 -1.92 -10.14 -1.55
CA TYR A 64 -2.47 -10.28 -2.89
C TYR A 64 -3.90 -10.85 -2.78
N PRO A 65 -4.84 -10.49 -3.67
CA PRO A 65 -4.77 -9.40 -4.66
C PRO A 65 -4.81 -8.01 -3.99
N ALA A 66 -4.88 -6.92 -4.77
CA ALA A 66 -5.11 -5.58 -4.23
C ALA A 66 -6.40 -5.54 -3.39
N ALA A 67 -6.45 -4.64 -2.38
CA ALA A 67 -7.61 -4.51 -1.49
C ALA A 67 -8.73 -3.67 -2.12
N THR A 68 -9.19 -4.02 -3.32
CA THR A 68 -10.21 -3.26 -4.07
C THR A 68 -11.66 -3.60 -3.69
N ASP A 69 -11.85 -4.70 -2.97
CA ASP A 69 -13.11 -5.28 -2.50
C ASP A 69 -13.46 -4.92 -1.05
N VAL A 70 -12.58 -4.22 -0.34
CA VAL A 70 -12.81 -3.81 1.05
C VAL A 70 -13.54 -2.46 1.12
N SER A 71 -14.18 -2.18 2.27
CA SER A 71 -14.86 -0.90 2.46
C SER A 71 -13.86 0.27 2.47
N PRO A 72 -14.23 1.48 1.97
CA PRO A 72 -13.37 2.66 2.04
C PRO A 72 -12.89 2.99 3.46
N GLN A 73 -13.73 2.72 4.47
CA GLN A 73 -13.43 2.94 5.88
C GLN A 73 -12.33 2.00 6.35
N MET A 74 -12.44 0.71 6.02
CA MET A 74 -11.43 -0.28 6.34
C MET A 74 -10.12 0.02 5.60
N LEU A 75 -10.19 0.35 4.30
CA LEU A 75 -9.01 0.68 3.51
C LEU A 75 -8.26 1.90 4.08
N ALA A 76 -8.98 2.93 4.53
CA ALA A 76 -8.38 4.14 5.12
C ALA A 76 -7.52 3.86 6.37
N THR A 77 -7.71 2.71 7.02
CA THR A 77 -6.87 2.27 8.14
C THR A 77 -5.60 1.56 7.71
N GLY A 78 -5.40 1.34 6.40
CA GLY A 78 -4.33 0.53 5.83
C GLY A 78 -2.92 1.04 6.14
N TYR A 79 -2.08 0.16 6.70
CA TYR A 79 -0.67 0.43 6.95
C TYR A 79 0.23 -0.78 6.72
N TYR A 80 1.51 -0.54 6.44
CA TYR A 80 2.57 -1.53 6.54
C TYR A 80 3.18 -1.53 7.94
N ALA A 81 3.39 -2.71 8.51
CA ALA A 81 4.06 -2.88 9.78
C ALA A 81 5.55 -3.20 9.56
N PHE A 82 6.43 -2.25 9.87
CA PHE A 82 7.88 -2.37 9.81
C PHE A 82 8.45 -2.53 11.22
N GLY A 83 8.18 -3.67 11.85
CA GLY A 83 8.52 -3.88 13.26
C GLY A 83 7.68 -2.99 14.18
N ALA A 84 8.33 -2.11 14.93
CA ALA A 84 7.66 -1.13 15.79
C ALA A 84 7.05 0.05 14.99
N ASN A 85 7.55 0.30 13.78
CA ASN A 85 7.12 1.41 12.95
C ASN A 85 5.94 1.03 12.05
N ARG A 86 5.11 2.02 11.71
CA ARG A 86 3.99 1.85 10.77
C ARG A 86 4.07 2.90 9.67
N LEU A 87 3.92 2.48 8.43
CA LEU A 87 3.71 3.38 7.30
C LEU A 87 2.24 3.31 6.90
N HIS A 88 1.50 4.40 7.14
CA HIS A 88 0.10 4.55 6.74
C HIS A 88 0.01 4.81 5.23
N ILE A 89 0.32 3.79 4.43
CA ILE A 89 0.52 3.89 2.99
C ILE A 89 -0.71 4.42 2.25
N ILE A 90 -1.92 4.08 2.69
CA ILE A 90 -3.16 4.55 2.06
C ILE A 90 -3.34 6.05 2.25
N GLU A 91 -3.06 6.56 3.46
CA GLU A 91 -3.12 8.00 3.76
C GLU A 91 -2.03 8.76 3.02
N ALA A 92 -0.80 8.24 3.01
CA ALA A 92 0.31 8.84 2.28
C ALA A 92 0.03 8.93 0.77
N LEU A 93 -0.57 7.89 0.17
CA LEU A 93 -0.96 7.92 -1.25
C LEU A 93 -2.12 8.90 -1.50
N ASP A 94 -3.07 9.02 -0.59
CA ASP A 94 -4.13 10.03 -0.69
C ASP A 94 -3.55 11.45 -0.70
N ASP A 95 -2.58 11.72 0.17
CA ASP A 95 -1.88 13.01 0.23
C ASP A 95 -1.09 13.29 -1.07
N VAL A 96 -0.43 12.28 -1.64
CA VAL A 96 0.23 12.40 -2.95
C VAL A 96 -0.78 12.76 -4.04
N LEU A 97 -1.92 12.08 -4.09
CA LEU A 97 -2.96 12.40 -5.08
C LEU A 97 -3.49 13.82 -4.90
N ARG A 98 -3.76 14.25 -3.66
CA ARG A 98 -4.20 15.63 -3.36
C ARG A 98 -3.17 16.66 -3.77
N HIS A 99 -1.89 16.38 -3.55
CA HIS A 99 -0.80 17.25 -3.98
C HIS A 99 -0.78 17.40 -5.51
N LEU A 100 -0.91 16.29 -6.24
CA LEU A 100 -0.97 16.30 -7.70
C LEU A 100 -2.23 17.00 -8.24
N GLU A 101 -3.39 16.81 -7.61
CA GLU A 101 -4.64 17.49 -7.95
C GLU A 101 -4.51 19.01 -7.76
N THR A 102 -3.89 19.45 -6.65
CA THR A 102 -3.80 20.85 -6.26
C THR A 102 -2.73 21.61 -7.03
N HIS A 103 -1.55 21.01 -7.19
CA HIS A 103 -0.35 21.71 -7.69
C HIS A 103 0.00 21.37 -9.13
N HIS A 104 -0.48 20.24 -9.64
CA HIS A 104 -0.10 19.74 -10.97
C HIS A 104 -1.30 19.53 -11.91
N GLY A 105 -2.51 19.91 -11.49
CA GLY A 105 -3.70 19.86 -12.33
C GLY A 105 -4.19 18.45 -12.67
N LEU A 106 -3.82 17.45 -11.87
CA LEU A 106 -4.31 16.08 -12.04
C LEU A 106 -5.84 16.03 -11.85
N LYS A 107 -6.55 15.36 -12.77
CA LYS A 107 -8.02 15.18 -12.71
C LYS A 107 -8.34 13.68 -12.62
N LEU A 108 -8.98 13.27 -11.53
CA LEU A 108 -9.27 11.87 -11.20
C LEU A 108 -10.77 11.55 -11.17
#